data_AF-A0A5N8HM31-F1
#
_entry.id   AF-A0A5N8HM31-F1
#
_cell.length_a   1.000
_cell.length_b   1.000
_cell.length_c   1.000
_cell.angle_alpha   90.00
_cell.angle_beta   90.00
_cell.angle_gamma   90.00
#
_symmetry.space_group_name_H-M   'P 1'
#
loop_
_entity.id
_entity.type
_entity.pdbx_description
1 polymer ?
#
loop_
_entity_poly.entity_id
_entity_poly.type
_entity_poly.pdbx_seq_one_letter_code
_entity_poly.pdbx_strand_id
1 'polypeptide(L)'
;AKKRRSEVTQEADFYGSMDGASKFVRGDAIAGILIMVINVVGGLLVGVLQHGMSMGHAAESYTLLTIGDGLVAQIPALVISTAAGVIVTRVSTDQDVGEQMVNQLFSNPSVMLLSAAVLGLLGLVPGMPNLVFLLFTAGLLGLAWWIRGREQKAPAEPKPVKMAENNTVVEATWNDVQLEDSLGMEVGYRLIPMVDFQQDGELLGRIRSIRKKFAQEMGFLPPVVHIRDNMDLQPARYRILMKGVEIGSGDAYPGRWLAINPGTAAGTLPGEATVDPAFGLNAIWIESALKEQAQIQGYTVVEASTVVATHLNHLISQHAAELFGRQEAQQLLDRVAQEMPKLTEDLVPGVVTLTTLHKVLQNLLDEKVPIRDMRTILETLAEHAPIQSDPHELTAVVRVALGRAITQQWFPGKDEV
;
A
#
# COMPACT_ATOMS: atom_id res chain seq x y z
N ALA A 1 -15.39 14.07 6.01
CA ALA A 1 -14.44 13.17 5.33
C ALA A 1 -13.43 12.52 6.30
N LYS A 2 -12.69 13.28 7.12
CA LYS A 2 -11.66 12.78 8.06
C LYS A 2 -12.19 11.77 9.09
N LYS A 3 -13.35 12.06 9.72
CA LYS A 3 -14.02 11.16 10.67
C LYS A 3 -14.42 9.81 10.04
N ARG A 4 -15.01 9.86 8.84
CA ARG A 4 -15.45 8.69 8.09
C ARG A 4 -14.28 7.83 7.59
N ARG A 5 -13.12 8.43 7.27
CA ARG A 5 -11.88 7.69 6.97
C ARG A 5 -11.31 7.00 8.22
N SER A 6 -11.29 7.68 9.36
CA SER A 6 -10.86 7.08 10.63
C SER A 6 -11.74 5.90 11.05
N GLU A 7 -13.06 6.03 10.89
CA GLU A 7 -14.01 4.95 11.17
C GLU A 7 -13.75 3.74 10.26
N VAL A 8 -13.54 3.96 8.96
CA VAL A 8 -13.25 2.88 7.99
C VAL A 8 -11.88 2.23 8.24
N THR A 9 -10.86 3.00 8.63
CA THR A 9 -9.54 2.45 8.98
C THR A 9 -9.60 1.63 10.27
N GLN A 10 -10.28 2.12 11.31
CA GLN A 10 -10.49 1.33 12.53
C GLN A 10 -11.30 0.06 12.27
N GLU A 11 -12.30 0.13 11.40
CA GLU A 11 -13.09 -1.02 10.99
C GLU A 11 -12.22 -2.04 10.23
N ALA A 12 -11.37 -1.58 9.30
CA ALA A 12 -10.44 -2.43 8.56
C ALA A 12 -9.36 -3.06 9.46
N ASP A 13 -8.79 -2.31 10.40
CA ASP A 13 -7.79 -2.79 11.36
C ASP A 13 -8.41 -3.77 12.37
N PHE A 14 -9.65 -3.51 12.81
CA PHE A 14 -10.42 -4.43 13.63
C PHE A 14 -10.70 -5.75 12.90
N TYR A 15 -11.14 -5.70 11.65
CA TYR A 15 -11.39 -6.92 10.86
C TYR A 15 -10.10 -7.66 10.46
N GLY A 16 -9.00 -6.94 10.20
CA GLY A 16 -7.69 -7.53 9.93
C GLY A 16 -7.09 -8.24 11.15
N SER A 17 -7.23 -7.65 12.34
CA SER A 17 -6.80 -8.27 13.60
C SER A 17 -7.74 -9.38 14.09
N MET A 18 -9.05 -9.27 13.85
CA MET A 18 -10.03 -10.33 14.16
C MET A 18 -9.91 -11.57 13.28
N ASP A 19 -9.56 -11.45 12.00
CA ASP A 19 -9.45 -12.63 11.12
C ASP A 19 -8.35 -13.58 11.61
N GLY A 20 -7.23 -13.04 12.09
CA GLY A 20 -6.18 -13.81 12.76
C GLY A 20 -6.67 -14.45 14.06
N ALA A 21 -7.15 -13.65 15.01
CA ALA A 21 -7.59 -14.14 16.32
C ALA A 21 -8.73 -15.17 16.23
N SER A 22 -9.70 -14.98 15.32
CA SER A 22 -10.82 -15.90 15.13
C SER A 22 -10.38 -17.25 14.55
N LYS A 23 -9.38 -17.28 13.65
CA LYS A 23 -8.80 -18.53 13.12
C LYS A 23 -8.08 -19.34 14.19
N PHE A 24 -7.35 -18.68 15.11
CA PHE A 24 -6.68 -19.35 16.23
C PHE A 24 -7.67 -19.88 17.27
N VAL A 25 -8.67 -19.07 17.67
CA VAL A 25 -9.69 -19.48 18.66
C VAL A 25 -10.57 -20.61 18.12
N ARG A 26 -10.95 -20.56 16.82
CA ARG A 26 -11.73 -21.62 16.20
C ARG A 26 -10.94 -22.93 16.07
N GLY A 27 -9.64 -22.85 15.80
CA GLY A 27 -8.75 -24.02 15.79
C GLY A 27 -8.62 -24.69 17.15
N ASP A 28 -8.43 -23.88 18.20
CA ASP A 28 -8.33 -24.36 19.59
C ASP A 28 -9.63 -25.01 20.07
N ALA A 29 -10.79 -24.39 19.79
CA ALA A 29 -12.09 -24.94 20.14
C ALA A 29 -12.39 -26.29 19.46
N ILE A 30 -12.02 -26.44 18.18
CA ILE A 30 -12.20 -27.70 17.43
C ILE A 30 -11.27 -28.78 18.00
N ALA A 31 -10.01 -28.44 18.31
CA ALA A 31 -9.06 -29.37 18.91
C ALA A 31 -9.52 -29.84 20.30
N GLY A 32 -10.01 -28.93 21.15
CA GLY A 32 -10.54 -29.27 22.48
C GLY A 32 -11.74 -30.21 22.43
N ILE A 33 -12.68 -29.99 21.50
CA ILE A 33 -13.83 -30.88 21.29
C ILE A 33 -13.36 -32.27 20.81
N LEU A 34 -12.39 -32.34 19.89
CA LEU A 34 -11.84 -33.61 19.43
C LEU A 34 -11.15 -34.40 20.55
N ILE A 35 -10.31 -33.73 21.35
CA ILE A 35 -9.62 -34.34 22.49
C ILE A 35 -10.64 -34.86 23.51
N MET A 36 -11.68 -34.08 23.82
CA MET A 36 -12.75 -34.50 24.71
C MET A 36 -13.45 -35.77 24.22
N VAL A 37 -13.84 -35.83 22.94
CA VAL A 37 -14.51 -37.00 22.36
C VAL A 37 -13.58 -38.22 22.39
N ILE A 38 -12.30 -38.04 22.04
CA ILE A 38 -11.30 -39.11 22.05
C ILE A 38 -11.08 -39.64 23.47
N ASN A 39 -10.94 -38.76 24.46
CA ASN A 39 -10.70 -39.15 25.85
C ASN A 39 -11.91 -39.84 26.47
N VAL A 40 -13.13 -39.37 26.19
CA VAL A 40 -14.37 -40.03 26.67
C VAL A 40 -14.53 -41.40 26.02
N VAL A 41 -14.47 -41.50 24.68
CA VAL A 41 -14.71 -42.75 23.96
C VAL A 41 -13.56 -43.75 24.16
N GLY A 42 -12.32 -43.28 24.08
CA GLY A 42 -11.13 -44.08 24.30
C GLY A 42 -11.03 -44.57 25.76
N GLY A 43 -11.28 -43.68 26.72
CA GLY A 43 -11.31 -44.03 28.15
C GLY A 43 -12.39 -45.07 28.47
N LEU A 44 -13.58 -44.93 27.88
CA LEU A 44 -14.66 -45.90 28.02
C LEU A 44 -14.28 -47.28 27.44
N LEU A 45 -13.69 -47.33 26.24
CA LEU A 45 -13.25 -48.57 25.61
C LEU A 45 -12.12 -49.25 26.41
N VAL A 46 -11.13 -48.50 26.86
CA VAL A 46 -10.02 -49.03 27.68
C VAL A 46 -10.49 -49.47 29.06
N GLY A 47 -11.41 -48.72 29.68
CA GLY A 47 -12.00 -49.06 30.98
C GLY A 47 -12.76 -50.38 30.94
N VAL A 48 -13.55 -50.62 29.89
CA VAL A 48 -14.36 -51.85 29.76
C VAL A 48 -13.53 -53.03 29.25
N LEU A 49 -12.72 -52.83 28.21
CA LEU A 49 -12.03 -53.94 27.53
C LEU A 49 -10.71 -54.36 28.20
N GLN A 50 -9.95 -53.41 28.74
CA GLN A 50 -8.63 -53.71 29.34
C GLN A 50 -8.69 -53.77 30.87
N HIS A 51 -9.47 -52.89 31.51
CA HIS A 51 -9.53 -52.80 32.97
C HIS A 51 -10.72 -53.58 33.57
N GLY A 52 -11.56 -54.20 32.75
CA GLY A 52 -12.69 -55.03 33.18
C GLY A 52 -13.75 -54.28 33.99
N MET A 53 -13.80 -52.94 33.88
CA MET A 53 -14.76 -52.11 34.61
C MET A 53 -16.16 -52.28 34.01
N SER A 54 -17.20 -52.17 34.85
CA SER A 54 -18.56 -52.10 34.34
C SER A 54 -18.76 -50.81 33.53
N MET A 55 -19.57 -50.88 32.48
CA MET A 55 -19.80 -49.76 31.55
C MET A 55 -20.18 -48.46 32.27
N GLY A 56 -20.99 -48.55 33.33
CA GLY A 56 -21.40 -47.39 34.13
C GLY A 56 -20.26 -46.76 34.93
N HIS A 57 -19.42 -47.57 35.56
CA HIS A 57 -18.27 -47.07 36.33
C HIS A 57 -17.17 -46.49 35.43
N ALA A 58 -16.94 -47.09 34.26
CA ALA A 58 -16.01 -46.58 33.26
C ALA A 58 -16.49 -45.22 32.71
N ALA A 59 -17.79 -45.10 32.41
CA ALA A 59 -18.37 -43.85 31.93
C ALA A 59 -18.22 -42.72 32.97
N GLU A 60 -18.54 -42.96 34.24
CA GLU A 60 -18.40 -41.95 35.29
C GLU A 60 -16.94 -41.52 35.48
N SER A 61 -16.02 -42.47 35.65
CA SER A 61 -14.60 -42.17 35.94
C SER A 61 -13.91 -41.43 34.79
N TYR A 62 -14.04 -41.93 33.56
CA TYR A 62 -13.34 -41.33 32.42
C TYR A 62 -14.01 -40.05 31.92
N THR A 63 -15.32 -39.88 32.11
CA THR A 63 -15.98 -38.59 31.82
C THR A 63 -15.54 -37.52 32.82
N LEU A 64 -15.45 -37.84 34.11
CA LEU A 64 -15.03 -36.90 35.15
C LEU A 64 -13.55 -36.49 34.97
N LEU A 65 -12.66 -37.43 34.65
CA LEU A 65 -11.28 -37.14 34.27
C LEU A 65 -11.18 -36.27 33.02
N THR A 66 -12.00 -36.53 31.99
CA THR A 66 -11.97 -35.76 30.74
C THR A 66 -12.50 -34.34 30.91
N ILE A 67 -13.51 -34.14 31.74
CA ILE A 67 -13.98 -32.79 32.11
C ILE A 67 -12.88 -32.05 32.89
N GLY A 68 -12.17 -32.73 33.80
CA GLY A 68 -11.03 -32.18 34.52
C GLY A 68 -9.90 -31.73 33.59
N ASP A 69 -9.50 -32.59 32.65
CA ASP A 69 -8.47 -32.30 31.63
C ASP A 69 -8.88 -31.14 30.71
N GLY A 70 -10.14 -31.12 30.28
CA GLY A 70 -10.70 -30.02 29.47
C GLY A 70 -10.70 -28.67 30.21
N LEU A 71 -11.00 -28.65 31.51
CA LEU A 71 -10.93 -27.43 32.31
C LEU A 71 -9.48 -26.95 32.53
N VAL A 72 -8.54 -27.87 32.75
CA VAL A 72 -7.12 -27.55 32.95
C VAL A 72 -6.47 -27.04 31.66
N ALA A 73 -6.86 -27.54 30.50
CA ALA A 73 -6.34 -27.08 29.20
C ALA A 73 -7.00 -25.76 28.74
N GLN A 74 -8.33 -25.64 28.86
CA GLN A 74 -9.07 -24.56 28.22
C GLN A 74 -9.02 -23.23 28.99
N ILE A 75 -8.96 -23.25 30.32
CA ILE A 75 -8.93 -22.02 31.12
C ILE A 75 -7.64 -21.21 30.84
N PRO A 76 -6.43 -21.80 30.88
CA PRO A 76 -5.20 -21.08 30.53
C PRO A 76 -5.18 -20.61 29.07
N ALA A 77 -5.65 -21.45 28.13
CA ALA A 77 -5.71 -21.11 26.71
C ALA A 77 -6.59 -19.88 26.46
N LEU A 78 -7.77 -19.80 27.10
CA LEU A 78 -8.67 -18.65 27.02
C LEU A 78 -8.01 -17.38 27.57
N VAL A 79 -7.30 -17.48 28.70
CA VAL A 79 -6.60 -16.35 29.32
C VAL A 79 -5.47 -15.84 28.41
N ILE A 80 -4.66 -16.74 27.85
CA ILE A 80 -3.55 -16.40 26.93
C ILE A 80 -4.11 -15.78 25.64
N SER A 81 -5.15 -16.36 25.07
CA SER A 81 -5.79 -15.84 23.84
C SER A 81 -6.39 -14.46 24.05
N THR A 82 -7.07 -14.24 25.18
CA THR A 82 -7.64 -12.93 25.53
C THR A 82 -6.52 -11.91 25.75
N ALA A 83 -5.47 -12.26 26.50
CA ALA A 83 -4.33 -11.37 26.73
C ALA A 83 -3.59 -11.02 25.43
N ALA A 84 -3.39 -11.99 24.52
CA ALA A 84 -2.80 -11.76 23.21
C ALA A 84 -3.67 -10.86 22.34
N GLY A 85 -5.00 -11.08 22.31
CA GLY A 85 -5.94 -10.21 21.60
C GLY A 85 -5.88 -8.76 22.10
N VAL A 86 -5.82 -8.58 23.42
CA VAL A 86 -5.67 -7.27 24.05
C VAL A 86 -4.34 -6.59 23.69
N ILE A 87 -3.23 -7.33 23.67
CA ILE A 87 -1.91 -6.82 23.27
C ILE A 87 -1.89 -6.44 21.78
N VAL A 88 -2.56 -7.20 20.91
CA VAL A 88 -2.63 -6.94 19.46
C VAL A 88 -3.50 -5.73 19.15
N THR A 89 -4.54 -5.46 19.94
CA THR A 89 -5.38 -4.24 19.79
C THR A 89 -4.71 -2.94 20.24
N ARG A 90 -3.48 -3.00 20.77
CA ARG A 90 -2.69 -1.85 21.27
C ARG A 90 -2.33 -0.80 20.22
N VAL A 91 -2.48 -1.09 18.92
CA VAL A 91 -1.87 -0.31 17.82
C VAL A 91 -2.48 1.10 17.62
N SER A 92 -3.48 1.52 18.41
CA SER A 92 -4.26 2.73 18.07
C SER A 92 -4.59 3.72 19.20
N THR A 93 -4.17 3.53 20.46
CA THR A 93 -4.45 4.50 21.54
C THR A 93 -3.33 4.62 22.58
N ASP A 94 -2.99 5.87 22.95
CA ASP A 94 -1.96 6.26 23.96
C ASP A 94 -2.38 6.05 25.44
N GLN A 95 -3.47 5.34 25.71
CA GLN A 95 -3.97 5.13 27.08
C GLN A 95 -3.61 3.74 27.61
N ASP A 96 -3.42 3.62 28.92
CA ASP A 96 -3.22 2.34 29.58
C ASP A 96 -4.44 1.44 29.38
N VAL A 97 -4.19 0.25 28.82
CA VAL A 97 -5.21 -0.74 28.44
C VAL A 97 -6.06 -1.16 29.63
N GLY A 98 -5.47 -1.27 30.82
CA GLY A 98 -6.20 -1.58 32.05
C GLY A 98 -7.21 -0.49 32.42
N GLU A 99 -6.85 0.78 32.25
CA GLU A 99 -7.72 1.91 32.54
C GLU A 99 -8.88 2.00 31.53
N GLN A 100 -8.60 1.76 30.24
CA GLN A 100 -9.62 1.69 29.20
C GLN A 100 -10.60 0.52 29.41
N MET A 101 -10.10 -0.67 29.74
CA MET A 101 -10.94 -1.85 29.98
C MET A 101 -11.84 -1.66 31.20
N VAL A 102 -11.30 -1.16 32.31
CA VAL A 102 -12.09 -0.84 33.51
C VAL A 102 -13.13 0.21 33.16
N ASN A 103 -12.75 1.29 32.49
CA ASN A 103 -13.68 2.33 32.09
C ASN A 103 -14.78 1.79 31.16
N GLN A 104 -14.47 1.00 30.13
CA GLN A 104 -15.47 0.44 29.22
C GLN A 104 -16.42 -0.55 29.91
N LEU A 105 -15.91 -1.39 30.81
CA LEU A 105 -16.70 -2.39 31.53
C LEU A 105 -17.72 -1.75 32.47
N PHE A 106 -17.33 -0.64 33.13
CA PHE A 106 -18.18 0.10 34.06
C PHE A 106 -18.95 1.27 33.42
N SER A 107 -18.67 1.64 32.17
CA SER A 107 -19.37 2.72 31.47
C SER A 107 -20.54 2.25 30.61
N ASN A 108 -20.59 0.98 30.22
CA ASN A 108 -21.65 0.45 29.36
C ASN A 108 -22.68 -0.38 30.17
N PRO A 109 -23.91 0.13 30.36
CA PRO A 109 -24.95 -0.56 31.12
C PRO A 109 -25.30 -1.96 30.58
N SER A 110 -25.16 -2.17 29.27
CA SER A 110 -25.49 -3.46 28.63
C SER A 110 -24.51 -4.57 29.01
N VAL A 111 -23.22 -4.25 29.14
CA VAL A 111 -22.17 -5.21 29.54
C VAL A 111 -22.35 -5.61 31.01
N MET A 112 -22.70 -4.63 31.87
CA MET A 112 -22.98 -4.89 33.29
C MET A 112 -24.25 -5.74 33.47
N LEU A 113 -25.30 -5.49 32.70
CA LEU A 113 -26.54 -6.28 32.74
C LEU A 113 -26.29 -7.73 32.33
N LEU A 114 -25.53 -7.96 31.26
CA LEU A 114 -25.18 -9.30 30.81
C LEU A 114 -24.35 -10.04 31.86
N SER A 115 -23.35 -9.37 32.44
CA SER A 115 -22.50 -9.93 33.51
C SER A 115 -23.32 -10.31 34.74
N ALA A 116 -24.27 -9.45 35.15
CA ALA A 116 -25.19 -9.73 36.24
C ALA A 116 -26.12 -10.92 35.94
N ALA A 117 -26.62 -11.04 34.70
CA ALA A 117 -27.46 -12.16 34.30
C ALA A 117 -26.72 -13.50 34.39
N VAL A 118 -25.47 -13.55 33.92
CA VAL A 118 -24.63 -14.77 33.99
C VAL A 118 -24.31 -15.13 35.44
N LEU A 119 -23.90 -14.16 36.27
CA LEU A 119 -23.63 -14.40 37.70
C LEU A 119 -24.89 -14.81 38.47
N GLY A 120 -26.05 -14.26 38.10
CA GLY A 120 -27.34 -14.64 38.66
C GLY A 120 -27.71 -16.08 38.32
N LEU A 121 -27.54 -16.48 37.05
CA LEU A 121 -27.77 -17.86 36.62
C LEU A 121 -26.84 -18.86 37.33
N LEU A 122 -25.56 -18.53 37.47
CA LEU A 122 -24.60 -19.34 38.22
C LEU A 122 -24.94 -19.43 39.71
N GLY A 123 -25.43 -18.35 40.30
CA GLY A 123 -25.88 -18.32 41.70
C GLY A 123 -27.16 -19.11 41.98
N LEU A 124 -27.88 -19.57 40.95
CA LEU A 124 -29.04 -20.44 41.08
C LEU A 124 -28.66 -21.93 41.04
N VAL A 125 -27.41 -22.27 40.72
CA VAL A 125 -26.93 -23.66 40.67
C VAL A 125 -26.75 -24.19 42.11
N PRO A 126 -27.41 -25.30 42.50
CA PRO A 126 -27.28 -25.86 43.83
C PRO A 126 -25.85 -26.37 44.08
N GLY A 127 -25.25 -25.99 45.21
CA GLY A 127 -23.88 -26.35 45.59
C GLY A 127 -22.86 -25.21 45.51
N MET A 128 -23.21 -24.07 44.91
CA MET A 128 -22.39 -22.86 44.90
C MET A 128 -22.70 -21.95 46.11
N PRO A 129 -21.81 -20.99 46.48
CA PRO A 129 -22.08 -19.94 47.47
C PRO A 129 -23.15 -18.95 46.99
N ASN A 130 -24.41 -19.37 46.89
CA ASN A 130 -25.50 -18.63 46.25
C ASN A 130 -25.66 -17.20 46.79
N LEU A 131 -25.42 -17.01 48.09
CA LEU A 131 -25.53 -15.70 48.75
C LEU A 131 -24.50 -14.69 48.21
N VAL A 132 -23.29 -15.14 47.88
CA VAL A 132 -22.23 -14.29 47.33
C VAL A 132 -22.57 -13.89 45.89
N PHE A 133 -22.96 -14.85 45.05
CA PHE A 133 -23.32 -14.59 43.65
C PHE A 133 -24.55 -13.70 43.51
N LEU A 134 -25.58 -13.91 44.33
CA LEU A 134 -26.78 -13.06 44.32
C LEU A 134 -26.48 -11.63 44.80
N LEU A 135 -25.57 -11.45 45.77
CA LEU A 135 -25.14 -10.13 46.23
C LEU A 135 -24.39 -9.36 45.12
N PHE A 136 -23.43 -9.99 44.45
CA PHE A 136 -22.74 -9.37 43.31
C PHE A 136 -23.69 -9.07 42.14
N THR A 137 -24.65 -9.96 41.88
CA THR A 137 -25.70 -9.75 40.87
C THR A 137 -26.53 -8.52 41.20
N ALA A 138 -27.00 -8.39 42.44
CA ALA A 138 -27.75 -7.21 42.89
C ALA A 138 -26.91 -5.92 42.81
N GLY A 139 -25.62 -5.99 43.16
CA GLY A 139 -24.68 -4.86 43.07
C GLY A 139 -24.47 -4.38 41.64
N LEU A 140 -24.25 -5.30 40.69
CA LEU A 140 -24.09 -4.97 39.28
C LEU A 140 -25.37 -4.42 38.65
N LEU A 141 -26.54 -4.98 38.98
CA LEU A 141 -27.83 -4.45 38.53
C LEU A 141 -28.09 -3.05 39.10
N GLY A 142 -27.74 -2.81 40.36
CA GLY A 142 -27.84 -1.50 41.01
C GLY A 142 -26.96 -0.44 40.35
N LEU A 143 -25.69 -0.79 40.05
CA LEU A 143 -24.77 0.08 39.31
C LEU A 143 -25.25 0.36 37.88
N ALA A 144 -25.69 -0.68 37.15
CA ALA A 144 -26.22 -0.53 35.80
C ALA A 144 -27.45 0.38 35.76
N TRP A 145 -28.35 0.25 36.75
CA TRP A 145 -29.52 1.13 36.88
C TRP A 145 -29.14 2.57 37.23
N TRP A 146 -28.14 2.77 38.09
CA TRP A 146 -27.63 4.10 38.44
C TRP A 146 -27.00 4.83 37.25
N ILE A 147 -26.20 4.14 36.43
CA ILE A 147 -25.57 4.69 35.23
C ILE A 147 -26.63 4.98 34.16
N ARG A 148 -27.58 4.07 33.95
CA ARG A 148 -28.70 4.27 33.02
C ARG A 148 -29.61 5.45 33.43
N GLY A 149 -29.75 5.69 34.74
CA GLY A 149 -30.44 6.86 35.29
C GLY A 149 -29.71 8.19 35.06
N ARG A 150 -28.39 8.17 34.83
CA ARG A 150 -27.61 9.35 34.39
C ARG A 150 -27.78 9.62 32.89
N GLU A 151 -27.96 8.60 32.06
CA GLU A 151 -28.23 8.78 30.62
C GLU A 151 -29.66 9.28 30.33
N GLN A 152 -30.64 8.98 31.20
CA GLN A 152 -32.05 9.35 30.99
C GLN A 152 -32.47 10.71 31.59
N LYS A 153 -31.62 11.39 32.37
CA LYS A 153 -31.84 12.80 32.74
C LYS A 153 -31.35 13.72 31.62
N ALA A 154 -32.20 13.86 30.60
CA ALA A 154 -32.25 14.87 29.54
C ALA A 154 -30.94 15.26 28.82
N PRO A 155 -30.95 15.36 27.47
CA PRO A 155 -29.89 16.05 26.74
C PRO A 155 -29.94 17.53 27.15
N ALA A 156 -29.04 17.93 28.05
CA ALA A 156 -28.63 19.32 28.08
C ALA A 156 -28.10 19.62 26.67
N GLU A 157 -28.57 20.71 26.07
CA GLU A 157 -27.88 21.38 24.98
C GLU A 157 -26.37 21.28 25.21
N PRO A 158 -25.54 21.12 24.15
CA PRO A 158 -24.11 21.25 24.32
C PRO A 158 -23.86 22.64 24.88
N LYS A 159 -23.78 22.75 26.21
CA LYS A 159 -22.95 23.75 26.86
C LYS A 159 -21.66 23.62 26.08
N PRO A 160 -21.15 24.71 25.47
CA PRO A 160 -19.80 24.66 25.00
C PRO A 160 -19.04 24.19 26.22
N VAL A 161 -18.53 22.96 26.15
CA VAL A 161 -17.28 22.66 26.80
C VAL A 161 -16.48 23.86 26.34
N LYS A 162 -16.21 24.78 27.26
CA LYS A 162 -14.97 25.51 27.18
C LYS A 162 -14.00 24.35 27.05
N MET A 163 -13.69 24.01 25.80
CA MET A 163 -12.38 23.52 25.46
C MET A 163 -11.55 24.47 26.30
N ALA A 164 -10.99 23.94 27.39
CA ALA A 164 -9.63 24.33 27.63
C ALA A 164 -9.05 24.30 26.23
N GLU A 165 -8.70 25.47 25.71
CA GLU A 165 -7.70 25.57 24.68
C GLU A 165 -6.45 24.95 25.30
N ASN A 166 -6.47 23.64 25.50
CA ASN A 166 -5.50 22.81 24.87
C ASN A 166 -5.59 23.16 23.38
N ASN A 167 -4.96 24.30 23.05
CA ASN A 167 -3.86 24.28 22.11
C ASN A 167 -2.86 23.22 22.59
N THR A 168 -3.27 21.95 22.69
CA THR A 168 -2.45 20.89 22.14
C THR A 168 -2.38 21.27 20.68
N VAL A 169 -1.40 22.13 20.39
CA VAL A 169 -0.63 22.03 19.17
C VAL A 169 -0.55 20.53 18.95
N VAL A 170 -1.27 20.03 17.94
CA VAL A 170 -1.05 18.65 17.52
C VAL A 170 0.40 18.70 17.07
N GLU A 171 1.29 18.33 17.98
CA GLU A 171 2.71 18.31 17.69
C GLU A 171 2.86 17.37 16.51
N ALA A 172 3.59 17.82 15.50
CA ALA A 172 3.82 17.01 14.32
C ALA A 172 4.36 15.66 14.77
N THR A 173 3.61 14.61 14.47
CA THR A 173 3.98 13.25 14.79
C THR A 173 4.72 12.65 13.60
N TRP A 174 5.45 11.56 13.82
CA TRP A 174 6.04 10.80 12.71
C TRP A 174 4.99 10.29 11.70
N ASN A 175 3.71 10.24 12.09
CA ASN A 175 2.60 9.88 11.20
C ASN A 175 2.18 11.03 10.26
N ASP A 176 2.60 12.27 10.52
CA ASP A 176 2.39 13.41 9.62
C ASP A 176 3.46 13.48 8.52
N VAL A 177 4.53 12.66 8.62
CA VAL A 177 5.55 12.53 7.59
C VAL A 177 4.95 11.82 6.39
N GLN A 178 4.56 12.60 5.38
CA GLN A 178 4.17 12.06 4.09
C GLN A 178 5.42 11.77 3.27
N LEU A 179 5.55 10.52 2.83
CA LEU A 179 6.57 10.15 1.87
C LEU A 179 6.22 10.79 0.51
N GLU A 180 7.23 11.32 -0.14
CA GLU A 180 7.10 11.90 -1.46
C GLU A 180 6.87 10.80 -2.51
N ASP A 181 6.02 11.11 -3.48
CA ASP A 181 5.83 10.24 -4.63
C ASP A 181 7.12 10.23 -5.48
N SER A 182 7.57 9.04 -5.92
CA SER A 182 8.75 8.92 -6.79
C SER A 182 8.58 9.74 -8.07
N LEU A 183 7.37 9.74 -8.63
CA LEU A 183 6.99 10.55 -9.80
C LEU A 183 5.55 11.05 -9.61
N GLY A 184 5.36 12.36 -9.66
CA GLY A 184 4.10 13.05 -9.45
C GLY A 184 3.78 14.03 -10.57
N MET A 185 2.51 14.36 -10.71
CA MET A 185 2.03 15.41 -11.60
C MET A 185 0.94 16.21 -10.88
N GLU A 186 1.15 17.50 -10.74
CA GLU A 186 0.14 18.43 -10.26
C GLU A 186 -0.53 19.13 -11.44
N VAL A 187 -1.85 19.25 -11.39
CA VAL A 187 -2.63 19.89 -12.46
C VAL A 187 -3.56 20.96 -11.92
N GLY A 188 -3.66 22.07 -12.65
CA GLY A 188 -4.67 23.10 -12.44
C GLY A 188 -6.08 22.60 -12.82
N TYR A 189 -7.11 23.27 -12.29
CA TYR A 189 -8.48 22.75 -12.38
C TYR A 189 -9.05 22.59 -13.80
N ARG A 190 -8.55 23.33 -14.82
CA ARG A 190 -9.01 23.15 -16.22
C ARG A 190 -8.47 21.87 -16.86
N LEU A 191 -7.42 21.28 -16.30
CA LEU A 191 -6.82 20.04 -16.79
C LEU A 191 -7.44 18.79 -16.16
N ILE A 192 -8.24 18.93 -15.09
CA ILE A 192 -8.91 17.81 -14.40
C ILE A 192 -9.65 16.88 -15.37
N PRO A 193 -10.45 17.38 -16.35
CA PRO A 193 -11.14 16.47 -17.28
C PRO A 193 -10.18 15.58 -18.08
N MET A 194 -8.97 16.04 -18.38
CA MET A 194 -7.99 15.25 -19.13
C MET A 194 -7.38 14.10 -18.31
N VAL A 195 -7.43 14.20 -16.98
CA VAL A 195 -6.87 13.23 -16.03
C VAL A 195 -7.95 12.49 -15.22
N ASP A 196 -9.22 12.76 -15.47
CA ASP A 196 -10.34 12.06 -14.83
C ASP A 196 -10.73 10.83 -15.64
N PHE A 197 -10.74 9.67 -14.99
CA PHE A 197 -11.15 8.41 -15.61
C PHE A 197 -12.63 8.41 -16.05
N GLN A 198 -13.47 9.26 -15.44
CA GLN A 198 -14.90 9.34 -15.75
C GLN A 198 -15.22 10.29 -16.93
N GLN A 199 -14.28 11.15 -17.33
CA GLN A 199 -14.49 12.23 -18.31
C GLN A 199 -13.50 12.12 -19.49
N ASP A 200 -13.56 11.02 -20.24
CA ASP A 200 -12.65 10.63 -21.35
C ASP A 200 -11.19 10.34 -20.97
N GLY A 201 -10.61 11.01 -19.96
CA GLY A 201 -9.35 10.62 -19.33
C GLY A 201 -8.17 10.45 -20.31
N GLU A 202 -8.13 11.28 -21.35
CA GLU A 202 -7.25 11.08 -22.50
C GLU A 202 -5.75 11.04 -22.11
N LEU A 203 -5.35 11.87 -21.13
CA LEU A 203 -3.98 11.92 -20.65
C LEU A 203 -3.61 10.63 -19.88
N LEU A 204 -4.55 10.01 -19.15
CA LEU A 204 -4.31 8.74 -18.44
C LEU A 204 -3.97 7.60 -19.42
N GLY A 205 -4.65 7.55 -20.56
CA GLY A 205 -4.36 6.58 -21.63
C GLY A 205 -2.98 6.78 -22.22
N ARG A 206 -2.58 8.03 -22.44
CA ARG A 206 -1.26 8.40 -22.98
C ARG A 206 -0.14 8.09 -21.97
N ILE A 207 -0.31 8.41 -20.69
CA ILE A 207 0.66 8.08 -19.62
C ILE A 207 0.89 6.56 -19.54
N ARG A 208 -0.18 5.75 -19.59
CA ARG A 208 -0.05 4.28 -19.62
C ARG A 208 0.74 3.80 -20.83
N SER A 209 0.46 4.38 -22.00
CA SER A 209 1.15 4.03 -23.25
C SER A 209 2.63 4.42 -23.21
N ILE A 210 2.95 5.59 -22.66
CA ILE A 210 4.33 6.05 -22.42
C ILE A 210 5.08 5.07 -21.52
N ARG A 211 4.53 4.71 -20.36
CA ARG A 211 5.17 3.77 -19.43
C ARG A 211 5.41 2.40 -20.08
N LYS A 212 4.44 1.91 -20.86
CA LYS A 212 4.56 0.65 -21.59
C LYS A 212 5.67 0.72 -22.66
N LYS A 213 5.69 1.78 -23.47
CA LYS A 213 6.70 1.99 -24.50
C LYS A 213 8.09 2.13 -23.90
N PHE A 214 8.22 2.94 -22.84
CA PHE A 214 9.47 3.11 -22.11
C PHE A 214 10.00 1.77 -21.57
N ALA A 215 9.14 0.93 -20.99
CA ALA A 215 9.55 -0.39 -20.53
C ALA A 215 10.08 -1.29 -21.67
N GLN A 216 9.48 -1.20 -22.86
CA GLN A 216 9.92 -1.94 -24.05
C GLN A 216 11.19 -1.38 -24.69
N GLU A 217 11.47 -0.10 -24.52
CA GLU A 217 12.63 0.59 -25.11
C GLU A 217 13.84 0.59 -24.17
N MET A 218 13.65 0.88 -22.87
CA MET A 218 14.71 1.01 -21.88
C MET A 218 14.93 -0.26 -21.05
N GLY A 219 13.94 -1.14 -20.91
CA GLY A 219 14.10 -2.44 -20.22
C GLY A 219 13.72 -2.47 -18.74
N PHE A 220 13.13 -1.40 -18.20
CA PHE A 220 12.52 -1.41 -16.86
C PHE A 220 11.20 -0.65 -16.84
N LEU A 221 10.34 -0.99 -15.89
CA LEU A 221 9.05 -0.32 -15.72
C LEU A 221 9.22 0.92 -14.82
N PRO A 222 9.01 2.15 -15.32
CA PRO A 222 9.12 3.35 -14.49
C PRO A 222 7.99 3.39 -13.46
N PRO A 223 8.18 4.13 -12.34
CA PRO A 223 7.16 4.27 -11.31
C PRO A 223 5.85 4.83 -11.88
N VAL A 224 4.76 4.59 -11.16
CA VAL A 224 3.46 5.17 -11.51
C VAL A 224 3.51 6.69 -11.31
N VAL A 225 2.79 7.43 -12.15
CA VAL A 225 2.67 8.89 -12.05
C VAL A 225 1.46 9.18 -11.17
N HIS A 226 1.67 9.71 -9.97
CA HIS A 226 0.59 10.14 -9.09
C HIS A 226 0.09 11.51 -9.51
N ILE A 227 -1.16 11.59 -9.95
CA ILE A 227 -1.76 12.84 -10.41
C ILE A 227 -2.58 13.43 -9.26
N ARG A 228 -2.33 14.70 -8.94
CA ARG A 228 -3.05 15.45 -7.90
C ARG A 228 -3.54 16.78 -8.47
N ASP A 229 -4.73 17.20 -8.07
CA ASP A 229 -5.19 18.56 -8.32
C ASP A 229 -4.48 19.53 -7.37
N ASN A 230 -4.06 20.67 -7.90
CA ASN A 230 -3.47 21.74 -7.11
C ASN A 230 -4.19 23.06 -7.45
N MET A 231 -5.00 23.53 -6.51
CA MET A 231 -5.82 24.75 -6.66
C MET A 231 -4.99 26.04 -6.61
N ASP A 232 -3.74 25.97 -6.15
CA ASP A 232 -2.82 27.11 -6.14
C ASP A 232 -2.16 27.33 -7.52
N LEU A 233 -2.26 26.34 -8.43
CA LEU A 233 -1.76 26.47 -9.80
C LEU A 233 -2.72 27.28 -10.67
N GLN A 234 -2.14 27.92 -11.69
CA GLN A 234 -2.93 28.56 -12.73
C GLN A 234 -3.85 27.54 -13.43
N PRO A 235 -5.03 27.96 -13.91
CA PRO A 235 -6.07 27.05 -14.38
C PRO A 235 -5.61 25.98 -15.38
N ALA A 236 -4.74 26.36 -16.31
CA ALA A 236 -4.23 25.55 -17.42
C ALA A 236 -2.77 25.08 -17.22
N ARG A 237 -2.21 25.28 -16.03
CA ARG A 237 -0.83 24.91 -15.70
C ARG A 237 -0.75 23.49 -15.18
N TYR A 238 0.34 22.81 -15.50
CA TYR A 238 0.73 21.55 -14.84
C TYR A 238 2.18 21.63 -14.37
N ARG A 239 2.52 20.81 -13.38
CA ARG A 239 3.88 20.60 -12.87
C ARG A 239 4.15 19.10 -12.80
N ILE A 240 5.38 18.71 -13.09
CA ILE A 240 5.86 17.33 -13.01
C ILE A 240 6.91 17.31 -11.92
N LEU A 241 6.73 16.41 -10.95
CA LEU A 241 7.54 16.32 -9.75
C LEU A 241 8.24 14.97 -9.69
N MET A 242 9.46 14.97 -9.20
CA MET A 242 10.21 13.77 -8.85
C MET A 242 10.65 13.89 -7.40
N LYS A 243 10.19 12.98 -6.53
CA LYS A 243 10.52 12.98 -5.10
C LYS A 243 10.21 14.35 -4.46
N GLY A 244 9.06 14.93 -4.81
CA GLY A 244 8.59 16.25 -4.35
C GLY A 244 9.25 17.47 -5.04
N VAL A 245 10.28 17.28 -5.87
CA VAL A 245 10.99 18.38 -6.54
C VAL A 245 10.44 18.58 -7.94
N GLU A 246 10.10 19.82 -8.30
CA GLU A 246 9.68 20.16 -9.66
C GLU A 246 10.84 19.96 -10.65
N ILE A 247 10.60 19.10 -11.64
CA ILE A 247 11.54 18.84 -12.74
C ILE A 247 11.07 19.42 -14.09
N GLY A 248 9.81 19.86 -14.16
CA GLY A 248 9.28 20.55 -15.33
C GLY A 248 7.87 21.06 -15.11
N SER A 249 7.50 22.10 -15.84
CA SER A 249 6.14 22.63 -15.85
C SER A 249 5.81 23.26 -17.19
N GLY A 250 4.52 23.49 -17.42
CA GLY A 250 4.06 24.08 -18.67
C GLY A 250 2.58 24.35 -18.66
N ASP A 251 2.11 24.99 -19.72
CA ASP A 251 0.70 25.31 -19.91
C ASP A 251 0.12 24.38 -20.96
N ALA A 252 -1.11 23.93 -20.75
CA ALA A 252 -1.88 23.13 -21.69
C ALA A 252 -3.32 23.65 -21.72
N TYR A 253 -3.80 24.03 -22.90
CA TYR A 253 -5.14 24.60 -23.03
C TYR A 253 -6.09 23.58 -23.69
N PRO A 254 -6.96 22.88 -22.93
CA PRO A 254 -7.97 22.00 -23.50
C PRO A 254 -8.84 22.76 -24.51
N GLY A 255 -9.11 22.13 -25.66
CA GLY A 255 -9.87 22.74 -26.77
C GLY A 255 -9.04 23.61 -27.73
N ARG A 256 -7.75 23.82 -27.45
CA ARG A 256 -6.79 24.42 -28.40
C ARG A 256 -5.76 23.39 -28.85
N TRP A 257 -5.04 23.74 -29.91
CA TRP A 257 -3.94 22.95 -30.47
C TRP A 257 -2.64 23.73 -30.38
N LEU A 258 -1.54 23.05 -30.14
CA LEU A 258 -0.20 23.65 -30.16
C LEU A 258 0.42 23.43 -31.55
N ALA A 259 0.63 24.51 -32.29
CA ALA A 259 1.34 24.51 -33.56
C ALA A 259 2.83 24.79 -33.31
N ILE A 260 3.66 23.76 -33.44
CA ILE A 260 5.10 23.80 -33.17
C ILE A 260 5.84 24.06 -34.49
N ASN A 261 6.73 25.05 -34.52
CA ASN A 261 7.58 25.33 -35.67
C ASN A 261 8.88 24.51 -35.58
N PRO A 262 9.10 23.51 -36.46
CA PRO A 262 10.33 22.73 -36.47
C PRO A 262 11.55 23.48 -37.05
N GLY A 263 11.39 24.76 -37.42
CA GLY A 263 12.41 25.61 -38.03
C GLY A 263 12.16 25.89 -39.52
N THR A 264 11.24 25.15 -40.15
CA THR A 264 10.92 25.25 -41.58
C THR A 264 9.53 25.80 -41.87
N ALA A 265 8.72 26.10 -40.85
CA ALA A 265 7.36 26.61 -41.06
C ALA A 265 7.38 28.04 -41.60
N ALA A 266 6.44 28.34 -42.49
CA ALA A 266 6.32 29.63 -43.16
C ALA A 266 5.10 30.42 -42.68
N GLY A 267 5.29 31.72 -42.44
CA GLY A 267 4.23 32.63 -41.97
C GLY A 267 4.08 32.62 -40.45
N THR A 268 2.98 33.20 -39.98
CA THR A 268 2.60 33.23 -38.56
C THR A 268 1.11 32.97 -38.45
N LEU A 269 0.71 32.33 -37.35
CA LEU A 269 -0.67 32.03 -37.03
C LEU A 269 -1.18 32.98 -35.93
N PRO A 270 -2.46 33.38 -35.95
CA PRO A 270 -3.05 34.11 -34.84
C PRO A 270 -3.23 33.15 -33.65
N GLY A 271 -2.74 33.56 -32.47
CA GLY A 271 -2.79 32.73 -31.27
C GLY A 271 -1.85 33.22 -30.18
N GLU A 272 -1.77 32.46 -29.10
CA GLU A 272 -0.88 32.75 -27.97
C GLU A 272 0.48 32.11 -28.23
N ALA A 273 1.49 32.94 -28.50
CA ALA A 273 2.86 32.48 -28.73
C ALA A 273 3.47 31.91 -27.44
N THR A 274 4.17 30.78 -27.57
CA THR A 274 4.76 30.03 -26.46
C THR A 274 5.95 29.21 -26.96
N VAL A 275 6.49 28.35 -26.11
CA VAL A 275 7.57 27.43 -26.42
C VAL A 275 7.13 26.00 -26.08
N ASP A 276 7.46 25.04 -26.94
CA ASP A 276 7.26 23.62 -26.66
C ASP A 276 8.07 23.22 -25.42
N PRO A 277 7.42 22.72 -24.35
CA PRO A 277 8.10 22.37 -23.11
C PRO A 277 9.07 21.18 -23.23
N ALA A 278 8.95 20.32 -24.25
CA ALA A 278 9.82 19.15 -24.40
C ALA A 278 11.13 19.46 -25.13
N PHE A 279 11.10 20.35 -26.14
CA PHE A 279 12.24 20.57 -27.04
C PHE A 279 12.68 22.03 -27.16
N GLY A 280 11.97 22.97 -26.54
CA GLY A 280 12.32 24.40 -26.60
C GLY A 280 12.03 25.06 -27.96
N LEU A 281 11.18 24.45 -28.80
CA LEU A 281 10.82 24.97 -30.11
C LEU A 281 9.77 26.07 -30.01
N ASN A 282 9.85 27.07 -30.89
CA ASN A 282 8.83 28.13 -30.97
C ASN A 282 7.48 27.52 -31.36
N ALA A 283 6.43 27.84 -30.60
CA ALA A 283 5.10 27.29 -30.81
C ALA A 283 4.01 28.34 -30.58
N ILE A 284 2.81 28.07 -31.08
CA ILE A 284 1.66 28.97 -30.94
C ILE A 284 0.41 28.13 -30.61
N TRP A 285 -0.33 28.52 -29.58
CA TRP A 285 -1.64 27.96 -29.29
C TRP A 285 -2.69 28.54 -30.23
N ILE A 286 -3.25 27.67 -31.08
CA ILE A 286 -4.22 28.02 -32.12
C ILE A 286 -5.58 27.38 -31.84
N GLU A 287 -6.62 27.96 -32.43
CA GLU A 287 -7.96 27.37 -32.44
C GLU A 287 -8.04 26.16 -33.38
N SER A 288 -9.00 25.26 -33.11
CA SER A 288 -9.20 24.04 -33.91
C SER A 288 -9.41 24.34 -35.41
N ALA A 289 -10.05 25.46 -35.74
CA ALA A 289 -10.32 25.88 -37.12
C ALA A 289 -9.04 26.17 -37.93
N LEU A 290 -7.91 26.47 -37.27
CA LEU A 290 -6.65 26.80 -37.94
C LEU A 290 -5.71 25.61 -38.09
N LYS A 291 -6.11 24.41 -37.62
CA LYS A 291 -5.28 23.21 -37.63
C LYS A 291 -4.76 22.86 -39.02
N GLU A 292 -5.65 22.79 -40.01
CA GLU A 292 -5.32 22.41 -41.38
C GLU A 292 -4.42 23.47 -42.04
N GLN A 293 -4.71 24.75 -41.81
CA GLN A 293 -3.90 25.87 -42.29
C GLN A 293 -2.47 25.82 -41.72
N ALA A 294 -2.34 25.55 -40.41
CA ALA A 294 -1.04 25.44 -39.74
C ALA A 294 -0.21 24.28 -40.31
N GLN A 295 -0.85 23.13 -40.60
CA GLN A 295 -0.18 22.00 -41.24
C GLN A 295 0.32 22.32 -42.66
N ILE A 296 -0.48 23.04 -43.45
CA ILE A 296 -0.08 23.50 -44.80
C ILE A 296 1.13 24.45 -44.72
N GLN A 297 1.19 25.28 -43.68
CA GLN A 297 2.30 26.19 -43.42
C GLN A 297 3.56 25.48 -42.86
N GLY A 298 3.52 24.17 -42.63
CA GLY A 298 4.65 23.38 -42.17
C GLY A 298 4.80 23.30 -40.65
N TYR A 299 3.78 23.67 -39.88
CA TYR A 299 3.76 23.46 -38.43
C TYR A 299 3.38 22.01 -38.07
N THR A 300 4.01 21.48 -37.03
CA THR A 300 3.58 20.23 -36.38
C THR A 300 2.49 20.57 -35.37
N VAL A 301 1.26 20.14 -35.63
CA VAL A 301 0.09 20.50 -34.81
C VAL A 301 -0.31 19.35 -33.88
N VAL A 302 -0.31 19.60 -32.58
CA VAL A 302 -0.60 18.59 -31.54
C VAL A 302 -1.68 19.05 -30.55
N GLU A 303 -2.41 18.09 -29.98
CA GLU A 303 -3.44 18.35 -28.96
C GLU A 303 -2.82 18.66 -27.60
N ALA A 304 -3.56 19.36 -26.73
CA ALA A 304 -3.10 19.71 -25.38
C ALA A 304 -2.67 18.48 -24.55
N SER A 305 -3.41 17.37 -24.62
CA SER A 305 -3.05 16.09 -23.97
C SER A 305 -1.71 15.54 -24.46
N THR A 306 -1.44 15.69 -25.75
CA THR A 306 -0.19 15.24 -26.39
C THR A 306 0.99 16.11 -25.98
N VAL A 307 0.80 17.41 -25.77
CA VAL A 307 1.85 18.31 -25.26
C VAL A 307 2.33 17.84 -23.88
N VAL A 308 1.40 17.66 -22.93
CA VAL A 308 1.72 17.20 -21.57
C VAL A 308 2.36 15.81 -21.60
N ALA A 309 1.81 14.90 -22.39
CA ALA A 309 2.32 13.54 -22.54
C ALA A 309 3.76 13.52 -23.12
N THR A 310 4.04 14.35 -24.13
CA THR A 310 5.36 14.43 -24.76
C THR A 310 6.39 15.01 -23.79
N HIS A 311 6.03 16.05 -23.05
CA HIS A 311 6.89 16.62 -22.02
C HIS A 311 7.19 15.62 -20.89
N LEU A 312 6.18 14.92 -20.39
CA LEU A 312 6.37 13.86 -19.40
C LEU A 312 7.28 12.75 -19.92
N ASN A 313 7.07 12.27 -21.16
CA ASN A 313 7.92 11.24 -21.76
C ASN A 313 9.38 11.70 -21.90
N HIS A 314 9.59 12.97 -22.28
CA HIS A 314 10.92 13.57 -22.35
C HIS A 314 11.60 13.55 -20.97
N LEU A 315 10.92 14.02 -19.93
CA LEU A 315 11.46 14.05 -18.57
C LEU A 315 11.73 12.66 -17.99
N ILE A 316 10.85 11.67 -18.22
CA ILE A 316 11.07 10.29 -17.80
C ILE A 316 12.33 9.72 -18.47
N SER A 317 12.54 10.04 -19.75
CA SER A 317 13.73 9.62 -20.49
C SER A 317 14.99 10.33 -20.01
N GLN A 318 14.89 11.63 -19.73
CA GLN A 318 16.00 12.44 -19.21
C GLN A 318 16.47 11.93 -17.85
N HIS A 319 15.55 11.59 -16.96
CA HIS A 319 15.83 11.17 -15.59
C HIS A 319 15.68 9.65 -15.35
N ALA A 320 15.91 8.84 -16.39
CA ALA A 320 15.75 7.39 -16.32
C ALA A 320 16.61 6.74 -15.22
N ALA A 321 17.83 7.26 -15.00
CA ALA A 321 18.76 6.76 -13.99
C ALA A 321 18.29 7.06 -12.55
N GLU A 322 17.67 8.22 -12.32
CA GLU A 322 17.17 8.64 -11.00
C GLU A 322 15.83 7.99 -10.65
N LEU A 323 15.03 7.64 -11.67
CA LEU A 323 13.80 6.85 -11.55
C LEU A 323 14.08 5.35 -11.35
N PHE A 324 15.26 4.88 -11.72
CA PHE A 324 15.69 3.51 -11.47
C PHE A 324 16.34 3.41 -10.08
N GLY A 325 15.52 3.26 -9.06
CA GLY A 325 15.95 3.08 -7.68
C GLY A 325 16.32 1.64 -7.34
N ARG A 326 16.68 1.42 -6.06
CA ARG A 326 16.94 0.08 -5.53
C ARG A 326 15.70 -0.82 -5.62
N GLN A 327 14.51 -0.23 -5.46
CA GLN A 327 13.24 -0.94 -5.58
C GLN A 327 13.04 -1.48 -7.00
N GLU A 328 13.23 -0.64 -8.03
CA GLU A 328 13.11 -1.04 -9.43
C GLU A 328 14.18 -2.07 -9.80
N ALA A 329 15.41 -1.94 -9.29
CA ALA A 329 16.46 -2.92 -9.49
C ALA A 329 16.12 -4.28 -8.91
N GLN A 330 15.55 -4.33 -7.70
CA GLN A 330 15.08 -5.58 -7.10
C GLN A 330 13.95 -6.20 -7.91
N GLN A 331 12.93 -5.42 -8.28
CA GLN A 331 11.81 -5.91 -9.09
C GLN A 331 12.26 -6.44 -10.46
N LEU A 332 13.24 -5.79 -11.08
CA LEU A 332 13.84 -6.25 -12.33
C LEU A 332 14.60 -7.56 -12.12
N LEU A 333 15.41 -7.67 -11.07
CA LEU A 333 16.13 -8.89 -10.74
C LEU A 333 15.17 -10.06 -10.49
N ASP A 334 14.10 -9.83 -9.72
CA ASP A 334 13.09 -10.86 -9.42
C ASP A 334 12.39 -11.34 -10.70
N ARG A 335 12.10 -10.42 -11.64
CA ARG A 335 11.53 -10.76 -12.95
C ARG A 335 12.50 -11.59 -13.77
N VAL A 336 13.78 -11.20 -13.82
CA VAL A 336 14.80 -11.92 -14.58
C VAL A 336 15.08 -13.30 -13.99
N ALA A 337 15.01 -13.45 -12.66
CA ALA A 337 15.18 -14.72 -11.96
C ALA A 337 14.09 -15.75 -12.33
N GLN A 338 12.89 -15.32 -12.74
CA GLN A 338 11.86 -16.22 -13.24
C GLN A 338 12.23 -16.84 -14.60
N GLU A 339 12.98 -16.11 -15.43
CA GLU A 339 13.38 -16.56 -16.77
C GLU A 339 14.75 -17.24 -16.78
N MET A 340 15.68 -16.81 -15.92
CA MET A 340 17.08 -17.27 -15.87
C MET A 340 17.56 -17.57 -14.43
N PRO A 341 16.88 -18.49 -13.70
CA PRO A 341 17.10 -18.68 -12.26
C PRO A 341 18.53 -19.07 -11.89
N LYS A 342 19.13 -20.01 -12.64
CA LYS A 342 20.50 -20.49 -12.38
C LYS A 342 21.53 -19.36 -12.45
N LEU A 343 21.39 -18.49 -13.44
CA LEU A 343 22.32 -17.39 -13.65
C LEU A 343 22.19 -16.33 -12.55
N THR A 344 20.96 -16.02 -12.15
CA THR A 344 20.73 -15.04 -11.07
C THR A 344 21.14 -15.57 -9.69
N GLU A 345 20.92 -16.86 -9.42
CA GLU A 345 21.26 -17.52 -8.14
C GLU A 345 22.78 -17.57 -7.91
N ASP A 346 23.55 -17.91 -8.95
CA ASP A 346 25.00 -17.97 -8.87
C ASP A 346 25.64 -16.57 -8.79
N LEU A 347 24.98 -15.53 -9.33
CA LEU A 347 25.52 -14.17 -9.41
C LEU A 347 25.19 -13.31 -8.18
N VAL A 348 23.92 -13.20 -7.80
CA VAL A 348 23.45 -12.26 -6.76
C VAL A 348 22.89 -13.04 -5.57
N PRO A 349 23.32 -12.77 -4.32
CA PRO A 349 24.25 -11.70 -3.89
C PRO A 349 25.73 -12.13 -3.83
N GLY A 350 26.07 -13.37 -4.23
CA GLY A 350 27.37 -13.97 -3.96
C GLY A 350 28.56 -13.31 -4.67
N VAL A 351 28.48 -13.17 -6.00
CA VAL A 351 29.54 -12.58 -6.82
C VAL A 351 29.35 -11.06 -6.94
N VAL A 352 28.10 -10.63 -7.16
CA VAL A 352 27.71 -9.22 -7.29
C VAL A 352 26.60 -8.91 -6.30
N THR A 353 26.76 -7.86 -5.50
CA THR A 353 25.68 -7.39 -4.62
C THR A 353 24.60 -6.67 -5.42
N LEU A 354 23.36 -6.65 -4.91
CA LEU A 354 22.29 -5.85 -5.51
C LEU A 354 22.69 -4.37 -5.68
N THR A 355 23.48 -3.83 -4.75
CA THR A 355 23.98 -2.44 -4.82
C THR A 355 24.89 -2.23 -6.03
N THR A 356 25.82 -3.17 -6.27
CA THR A 356 26.73 -3.12 -7.42
C THR A 356 25.96 -3.27 -8.73
N LEU A 357 25.04 -4.26 -8.80
CA LEU A 357 24.19 -4.46 -9.98
C LEU A 357 23.35 -3.21 -10.27
N HIS A 358 22.69 -2.66 -9.24
CA HIS A 358 21.92 -1.41 -9.35
C HIS A 358 22.77 -0.27 -9.89
N LYS A 359 24.00 -0.09 -9.38
CA LYS A 359 24.88 0.99 -9.82
C LYS A 359 25.33 0.83 -11.28
N VAL A 360 25.65 -0.39 -11.72
CA VAL A 360 26.00 -0.67 -13.12
C VAL A 360 24.82 -0.36 -14.04
N LEU A 361 23.63 -0.87 -13.72
CA LEU A 361 22.42 -0.62 -14.52
C LEU A 361 22.05 0.87 -14.54
N GLN A 362 22.19 1.57 -13.41
CA GLN A 362 21.97 3.01 -13.32
C GLN A 362 22.93 3.79 -14.22
N ASN A 363 24.22 3.44 -14.25
CA ASN A 363 25.20 4.09 -15.12
C ASN A 363 24.87 3.88 -16.61
N LEU A 364 24.38 2.69 -17.00
CA LEU A 364 23.91 2.44 -18.37
C LEU A 364 22.74 3.35 -18.74
N LEU A 365 21.75 3.48 -17.86
CA LEU A 365 20.57 4.32 -18.07
C LEU A 365 20.89 5.82 -18.12
N ASP A 366 21.91 6.26 -17.37
CA ASP A 366 22.36 7.66 -17.36
C ASP A 366 22.83 8.08 -18.77
N GLU A 367 23.56 7.19 -19.45
CA GLU A 367 24.01 7.35 -20.83
C GLU A 367 22.98 6.90 -21.89
N LYS A 368 21.71 6.73 -21.50
CA LYS A 368 20.61 6.30 -22.39
C LYS A 368 20.84 4.93 -23.05
N VAL A 369 21.64 4.04 -22.44
CA VAL A 369 21.81 2.66 -22.90
C VAL A 369 20.68 1.79 -22.31
N PRO A 370 19.88 1.11 -23.16
CA PRO A 370 18.84 0.20 -22.71
C PRO A 370 19.40 -1.00 -21.94
N ILE A 371 18.72 -1.37 -20.87
CA ILE A 371 19.02 -2.55 -20.04
C ILE A 371 18.07 -3.72 -20.33
N ARG A 372 17.60 -3.82 -21.57
CA ARG A 372 16.66 -4.87 -22.01
C ARG A 372 17.30 -6.24 -22.08
N ASP A 373 18.54 -6.30 -22.55
CA ASP A 373 19.31 -7.54 -22.69
C ASP A 373 19.99 -7.89 -21.36
N MET A 374 19.17 -8.22 -20.37
CA MET A 374 19.64 -8.61 -19.05
C MET A 374 20.46 -9.90 -19.08
N ARG A 375 20.30 -10.76 -20.09
CA ARG A 375 21.12 -11.96 -20.24
C ARG A 375 22.59 -11.57 -20.45
N THR A 376 22.86 -10.80 -21.50
CA THR A 376 24.23 -10.36 -21.81
C THR A 376 24.84 -9.57 -20.65
N ILE A 377 24.05 -8.70 -20.00
CA ILE A 377 24.52 -7.93 -18.85
C ILE A 377 24.97 -8.85 -17.71
N LEU A 378 24.10 -9.79 -17.30
CA LEU A 378 24.39 -10.64 -16.14
C LEU A 378 25.47 -11.71 -16.46
N GLU A 379 25.51 -12.26 -17.67
CA GLU A 379 26.61 -13.14 -18.13
C GLU A 379 27.96 -12.42 -18.08
N THR A 380 28.02 -11.20 -18.62
CA THR A 380 29.25 -10.39 -18.60
C THR A 380 29.69 -10.09 -17.17
N LEU A 381 28.74 -9.78 -16.28
CA LEU A 381 29.03 -9.58 -14.86
C LEU A 381 29.51 -10.87 -14.19
N ALA A 382 28.94 -12.03 -14.49
CA ALA A 382 29.39 -13.31 -13.94
C ALA A 382 30.85 -13.63 -14.30
N GLU A 383 31.28 -13.28 -15.51
CA GLU A 383 32.66 -13.50 -15.97
C GLU A 383 33.67 -12.54 -15.33
N HIS A 384 33.31 -11.27 -15.17
CA HIS A 384 34.26 -10.21 -14.82
C HIS A 384 34.20 -9.78 -13.35
N ALA A 385 33.05 -9.91 -12.69
CA ALA A 385 32.90 -9.52 -11.29
C ALA A 385 33.77 -10.27 -10.27
N PRO A 386 34.12 -11.57 -10.48
CA PRO A 386 35.03 -12.26 -9.55
C PRO A 386 36.44 -11.64 -9.48
N ILE A 387 36.88 -10.96 -10.54
CA ILE A 387 38.21 -10.35 -10.65
C ILE A 387 38.17 -8.81 -10.54
N GLN A 388 37.00 -8.20 -10.75
CA GLN A 388 36.81 -6.74 -10.71
C GLN A 388 35.51 -6.41 -9.96
N SER A 389 35.62 -5.63 -8.88
CA SER A 389 34.47 -5.24 -8.06
C SER A 389 34.00 -3.79 -8.28
N ASP A 390 34.77 -2.97 -9.01
CA ASP A 390 34.42 -1.58 -9.30
C ASP A 390 33.23 -1.49 -10.28
N PRO A 391 32.08 -0.90 -9.88
CA PRO A 391 30.94 -0.70 -10.76
C PRO A 391 31.27 0.08 -12.04
N HIS A 392 32.22 1.01 -12.02
CA HIS A 392 32.56 1.82 -13.20
C HIS A 392 33.28 0.99 -14.27
N GLU A 393 34.25 0.18 -13.86
CA GLU A 393 34.95 -0.75 -14.75
C GLU A 393 34.00 -1.83 -15.28
N LEU A 394 33.15 -2.40 -14.42
CA LEU A 394 32.12 -3.35 -14.84
C LEU A 394 31.14 -2.74 -15.85
N THR A 395 30.76 -1.47 -15.67
CA THR A 395 29.92 -0.74 -16.64
C THR A 395 30.59 -0.67 -18.00
N ALA A 396 31.88 -0.36 -18.06
CA ALA A 396 32.62 -0.28 -19.33
C ALA A 396 32.64 -1.63 -20.07
N VAL A 397 32.92 -2.72 -19.36
CA VAL A 397 32.92 -4.08 -19.95
C VAL A 397 31.52 -4.47 -20.44
N VAL A 398 30.48 -4.21 -19.64
CA VAL A 398 29.09 -4.49 -20.03
C VAL A 398 28.68 -3.69 -21.28
N ARG A 399 29.11 -2.43 -21.42
CA ARG A 399 28.84 -1.63 -22.63
C ARG A 399 29.49 -2.22 -23.88
N VAL A 400 30.69 -2.77 -23.77
CA VAL A 400 31.36 -3.45 -24.89
C VAL A 400 30.54 -4.67 -25.32
N ALA A 401 30.07 -5.48 -24.37
CA ALA A 401 29.20 -6.62 -24.65
C ALA A 401 27.87 -6.20 -25.33
N LEU A 402 27.29 -5.07 -24.90
CA LEU A 402 26.10 -4.46 -25.50
C LEU A 402 26.36 -3.66 -26.79
N GLY A 403 27.59 -3.67 -27.32
CA GLY A 403 28.01 -2.78 -28.41
C GLY A 403 27.14 -2.85 -29.67
N ARG A 404 26.59 -4.03 -30.00
CA ARG A 404 25.64 -4.18 -31.13
C ARG A 404 24.33 -3.43 -30.89
N ALA A 405 23.77 -3.53 -29.69
CA ALA A 405 22.53 -2.86 -29.32
C ALA A 405 22.72 -1.33 -29.27
N ILE A 406 23.83 -0.88 -28.68
CA ILE A 406 24.21 0.55 -28.65
C ILE A 406 24.37 1.09 -30.07
N THR A 407 25.09 0.38 -30.95
CA THR A 407 25.30 0.81 -32.34
C THR A 407 23.96 0.92 -33.08
N GLN A 408 23.09 -0.08 -33.00
CA GLN A 408 21.78 -0.05 -33.68
C GLN A 408 20.82 1.02 -33.14
N GLN A 409 20.96 1.42 -31.87
CA GLN A 409 20.16 2.50 -31.30
C GLN A 409 20.45 3.86 -31.95
N TRP A 410 21.73 4.15 -32.22
CA TRP A 410 22.17 5.43 -32.77
C TRP A 410 22.28 5.41 -34.30
N PHE A 411 22.65 4.26 -34.86
CA PHE A 411 22.83 4.02 -36.29
C PHE A 411 21.95 2.83 -36.71
N PRO A 412 20.61 3.02 -36.75
CA PRO A 412 19.72 1.99 -37.26
C PRO A 412 20.10 1.71 -38.72
N GLY A 413 20.07 0.43 -39.14
CA GLY A 413 20.57 -0.02 -40.46
C GLY A 413 19.79 0.45 -41.71
N LYS A 414 19.40 1.73 -41.75
CA LYS A 414 18.68 2.41 -42.84
C LYS A 414 19.53 3.47 -43.55
N ASP A 415 20.78 3.67 -43.15
CA ASP A 415 21.70 4.46 -43.95
C ASP A 415 22.06 3.65 -45.20
N GLU A 416 21.71 4.17 -46.39
CA GLU A 416 22.26 3.67 -47.65
C GLU A 416 23.79 3.80 -47.56
N VAL A 417 24.49 2.66 -47.61
CA VAL A 417 25.97 2.59 -47.62
C VAL A 417 26.53 3.14 -48.91
#